data_AF-A0A6N6RYF6-F1
#
_entry.id   AF-A0A6N6RYF6-F1
#
_cell.length_a   1.000
_cell.length_b   1.000
_cell.length_c   1.000
_cell.angle_alpha   90.00
_cell.angle_beta   90.00
_cell.angle_gamma   90.00
#
_symmetry.space_group_name_H-M   'P 1'
#
loop_
_entity.id
_entity.type
_entity.pdbx_description
1 polymer ?
#
loop_
_entity_poly.entity_id
_entity_poly.type
_entity_poly.pdbx_seq_one_letter_code
_entity_poly.pdbx_strand_id
1 'polypeptide(L)'
;MLKRILLGVLCVVIASAAGCGRNYSPKPPEEVSFLDRAETQSRDGLTVTVAVLSREESEEVFGVDLAANGVQPVWLDIKNDTKKPYFFMPIALDPDYFSPNEVAFMNHFKFNRKANREMDEQFSKYGIQIEFIMPGERDSGFVYTNLDPGLKFVNVTLYELDGTENFFFYFEVPGIQPDYENVDFTTLYTKDEIVHIDNETELRKALEALPCCTTGQDGGGGGQPINVVLIGDPDDISSAMVRRKWDVSEAETNKFKFDFTRAFSPASYRTFPMASLYLYGRRQDVSFQKSRRETDAAYRQRNTFRLWLTPIRYQGKT
;
A
#
# COMPACT_ATOMS: atom_id res chain seq x y z
N MET A 1 47.78 29.38 -8.07
CA MET A 1 46.78 29.93 -9.01
C MET A 1 45.91 28.85 -9.65
N LEU A 2 46.47 27.75 -10.15
CA LEU A 2 45.72 26.67 -10.82
C LEU A 2 44.59 26.03 -9.99
N LYS A 3 44.78 25.82 -8.67
CA LYS A 3 43.76 25.27 -7.76
C LYS A 3 42.55 26.20 -7.50
N ARG A 4 42.73 27.52 -7.61
CA ARG A 4 41.62 28.49 -7.44
C ARG A 4 40.77 28.61 -8.71
N ILE A 5 41.38 28.41 -9.88
CA ILE A 5 40.69 28.38 -11.17
C ILE A 5 39.88 27.08 -11.29
N LEU A 6 40.42 25.94 -10.85
CA LEU A 6 39.69 24.66 -10.85
C LEU A 6 38.44 24.68 -9.94
N LEU A 7 38.53 25.32 -8.78
CA LEU A 7 37.40 25.44 -7.85
C LEU A 7 36.31 26.40 -8.37
N GLY A 8 36.71 27.47 -9.07
CA GLY A 8 35.77 28.39 -9.71
C GLY A 8 35.03 27.78 -10.91
N VAL A 9 35.72 26.96 -11.71
CA VAL A 9 35.10 26.26 -12.85
C VAL A 9 34.15 25.15 -12.38
N LEU A 10 34.46 24.45 -11.28
CA LEU A 10 33.57 23.43 -10.72
C LEU A 10 32.26 24.02 -10.17
N CYS A 11 32.30 25.20 -9.54
CA CYS A 11 31.09 25.89 -9.07
C CYS A 11 30.23 26.44 -10.22
N VAL A 12 30.83 26.85 -11.34
CA VAL A 12 30.09 27.37 -12.51
C VAL A 12 29.46 26.23 -13.32
N VAL A 13 30.09 25.04 -13.38
CA VAL A 13 29.51 23.86 -14.04
C VAL A 13 28.36 23.25 -13.23
N ILE A 14 28.40 23.30 -11.90
CA ILE A 14 27.27 22.87 -11.06
C ILE A 14 26.10 23.88 -11.14
N ALA A 15 26.38 25.18 -11.29
CA ALA A 15 25.34 26.21 -11.44
C ALA A 15 24.65 26.20 -12.82
N SER A 16 25.28 25.66 -13.87
CA SER A 16 24.70 25.60 -15.22
C SER A 16 23.88 24.34 -15.49
N ALA A 17 23.93 23.32 -14.62
CA ALA A 17 23.04 22.17 -14.65
C ALA A 17 21.72 22.37 -13.87
N ALA A 18 21.62 23.43 -13.07
CA ALA A 18 20.41 23.75 -12.28
C ALA A 18 19.38 24.63 -13.03
N GLY A 19 19.64 24.98 -14.29
CA GLY A 19 18.87 25.97 -15.05
C GLY A 19 17.88 25.44 -16.09
N CYS A 20 17.86 24.15 -16.38
CA CYS A 20 16.77 23.56 -17.17
C CYS A 20 15.64 23.23 -16.20
N GLY A 21 14.69 24.15 -16.04
CA GLY A 21 13.48 23.90 -15.26
C GLY A 21 12.87 22.58 -15.68
N ARG A 22 12.68 21.66 -14.72
CA ARG A 22 11.98 20.40 -14.97
C ARG A 22 10.62 20.79 -15.54
N ASN A 23 10.30 20.36 -16.76
CA ASN A 23 9.00 20.69 -17.35
C ASN A 23 7.94 19.93 -16.56
N TYR A 24 6.96 20.67 -16.04
CA TYR A 24 5.74 20.09 -15.51
C TYR A 24 4.96 19.52 -16.70
N SER A 25 4.78 18.20 -16.74
CA SER A 25 4.20 17.50 -17.89
C SER A 25 3.25 16.37 -17.42
N PRO A 26 2.16 16.72 -16.74
CA PRO A 26 1.11 15.79 -16.35
C PRO A 26 0.38 15.20 -17.55
N LYS A 27 -0.23 14.02 -17.38
CA LYS A 27 -1.13 13.40 -18.35
C LYS A 27 -2.58 13.40 -17.85
N PRO A 28 -3.58 13.46 -18.73
CA PRO A 28 -4.97 13.20 -18.36
C PRO A 28 -5.09 11.80 -17.72
N PRO A 29 -5.86 11.63 -16.63
CA PRO A 29 -6.09 10.33 -16.00
C PRO A 29 -6.58 9.26 -16.98
N GLU A 30 -7.36 9.65 -17.99
CA GLU A 30 -7.93 8.76 -19.00
C GLU A 30 -6.87 8.15 -19.94
N GLU A 31 -5.66 8.73 -19.99
CA GLU A 31 -4.54 8.23 -20.79
C GLU A 31 -3.64 7.25 -20.00
N VAL A 32 -3.93 7.00 -18.73
CA VAL A 32 -3.12 6.15 -17.84
C VAL A 32 -3.91 4.89 -17.47
N SER A 33 -3.26 3.73 -17.46
CA SER A 33 -3.88 2.40 -17.34
C SER A 33 -4.33 2.00 -15.93
N PHE A 34 -4.36 2.91 -14.96
CA PHE A 34 -4.70 2.54 -13.57
C PHE A 34 -6.14 2.01 -13.44
N LEU A 35 -7.03 2.39 -14.36
CA LEU A 35 -8.41 1.91 -14.43
C LEU A 35 -8.51 0.42 -14.82
N ASP A 36 -7.46 -0.18 -15.39
CA ASP A 36 -7.45 -1.62 -15.69
C ASP A 36 -7.57 -2.47 -14.43
N ARG A 37 -7.18 -1.91 -13.27
CA ARG A 37 -7.30 -2.52 -11.95
C ARG A 37 -8.46 -1.93 -11.13
N ALA A 38 -9.39 -1.21 -11.77
CA ALA A 38 -10.53 -0.68 -11.06
C ALA A 38 -11.48 -1.80 -10.61
N GLU A 39 -11.97 -1.70 -9.37
CA GLU A 39 -12.98 -2.60 -8.84
C GLU A 39 -14.29 -1.85 -8.62
N THR A 40 -15.41 -2.45 -9.00
CA THR A 40 -16.75 -1.88 -8.81
C THR A 40 -17.58 -2.75 -7.88
N GLN A 41 -18.24 -2.13 -6.91
CA GLN A 41 -19.26 -2.73 -6.07
C GLN A 41 -20.57 -1.95 -6.18
N SER A 42 -21.69 -2.66 -6.20
CA SER A 42 -23.03 -2.06 -6.22
C SER A 42 -23.89 -2.64 -5.10
N ARG A 43 -24.60 -1.76 -4.38
CA ARG A 43 -25.55 -2.15 -3.32
C ARG A 43 -26.65 -1.09 -3.21
N ASP A 44 -27.90 -1.53 -3.12
CA ASP A 44 -29.08 -0.69 -2.83
C ASP A 44 -29.20 0.59 -3.68
N GLY A 45 -28.78 0.51 -4.96
CA GLY A 45 -28.83 1.64 -5.90
C GLY A 45 -27.62 2.59 -5.83
N LEU A 46 -26.63 2.30 -4.99
CA LEU A 46 -25.32 2.94 -5.01
C LEU A 46 -24.34 2.06 -5.79
N THR A 47 -23.52 2.66 -6.64
CA THR A 47 -22.41 1.99 -7.32
C THR A 47 -21.14 2.76 -7.07
N VAL A 48 -20.13 2.08 -6.53
CA VAL A 48 -18.83 2.65 -6.21
C VAL A 48 -17.77 1.91 -7.01
N THR A 49 -17.01 2.64 -7.81
CA THR A 49 -15.81 2.14 -8.48
C THR A 49 -14.58 2.79 -7.88
N VAL A 50 -13.55 2.00 -7.62
CA VAL A 50 -12.31 2.45 -6.99
C VAL A 50 -11.12 1.95 -7.79
N ALA A 51 -10.11 2.80 -7.96
CA ALA A 51 -8.80 2.40 -8.43
C ALA A 51 -7.70 3.08 -7.60
N VAL A 52 -6.62 2.35 -7.33
CA VAL A 52 -5.47 2.86 -6.55
C VAL A 52 -4.27 3.01 -7.46
N LEU A 53 -3.69 4.21 -7.48
CA LEU A 53 -2.55 4.48 -8.34
C LEU A 53 -1.27 3.91 -7.73
N SER A 54 -0.47 3.27 -8.57
CA SER A 54 0.95 3.01 -8.29
C SER A 54 1.75 4.32 -8.30
N ARG A 55 3.02 4.25 -7.89
CA ARG A 55 3.91 5.42 -7.97
C ARG A 55 4.04 5.92 -9.40
N GLU A 56 4.28 5.01 -10.33
CA GLU A 56 4.52 5.31 -11.74
C GLU A 56 3.28 5.93 -12.38
N GLU A 57 2.10 5.34 -12.17
CA GLU A 57 0.84 5.90 -12.69
C GLU A 57 0.52 7.26 -12.06
N SER A 58 0.78 7.43 -10.76
CA SER A 58 0.62 8.71 -10.09
C SER A 58 1.57 9.78 -10.64
N GLU A 59 2.81 9.43 -10.94
CA GLU A 59 3.77 10.33 -11.57
C GLU A 59 3.32 10.75 -12.97
N GLU A 60 2.78 9.83 -13.75
CA GLU A 60 2.24 10.11 -15.08
C GLU A 60 1.03 11.05 -15.02
N VAL A 61 0.07 10.77 -14.15
CA VAL A 61 -1.14 11.61 -14.01
C VAL A 61 -0.78 13.01 -13.53
N PHE A 62 0.01 13.11 -12.45
CA PHE A 62 0.21 14.38 -11.75
C PHE A 62 1.48 15.14 -12.16
N GLY A 63 2.37 14.52 -12.94
CA GLY A 63 3.64 15.11 -13.39
C GLY A 63 4.71 15.22 -12.30
N VAL A 64 4.47 14.62 -11.12
CA VAL A 64 5.35 14.67 -9.94
C VAL A 64 5.30 13.37 -9.14
N ASP A 65 6.43 12.99 -8.51
CA ASP A 65 6.51 11.84 -7.60
C ASP A 65 5.82 12.18 -6.27
N LEU A 66 4.55 11.79 -6.16
CA LEU A 66 3.75 11.93 -4.96
C LEU A 66 4.14 10.93 -3.87
N ALA A 67 4.55 9.72 -4.26
CA ALA A 67 4.96 8.68 -3.33
C ALA A 67 6.23 9.07 -2.55
N ALA A 68 7.11 9.87 -3.14
CA ALA A 68 8.27 10.45 -2.43
C ALA A 68 7.86 11.35 -1.25
N ASN A 69 6.68 11.96 -1.30
CA ASN A 69 6.12 12.75 -0.20
C ASN A 69 5.14 11.93 0.67
N GLY A 70 5.06 10.62 0.49
CA GLY A 70 4.16 9.75 1.24
C GLY A 70 2.70 9.85 0.82
N VAL A 71 2.41 10.41 -0.36
CA VAL A 71 1.04 10.54 -0.89
C VAL A 71 0.76 9.46 -1.94
N GLN A 72 -0.43 8.87 -1.87
CA GLN A 72 -0.96 7.91 -2.84
C GLN A 72 -2.39 8.27 -3.23
N PRO A 73 -2.64 8.67 -4.48
CA PRO A 73 -3.98 8.96 -4.96
C PRO A 73 -4.85 7.70 -5.05
N VAL A 74 -6.09 7.81 -4.59
CA VAL A 74 -7.16 6.84 -4.80
C VAL A 74 -8.21 7.51 -5.68
N TRP A 75 -8.43 6.96 -6.87
CA TRP A 75 -9.50 7.41 -7.76
C TRP A 75 -10.83 6.75 -7.35
N LEU A 76 -11.88 7.55 -7.30
CA LEU A 76 -13.24 7.12 -6.97
C LEU A 76 -14.19 7.55 -8.08
N ASP A 77 -15.19 6.71 -8.33
CA ASP A 77 -16.39 7.04 -9.09
C ASP A 77 -17.62 6.51 -8.34
N ILE A 78 -18.46 7.42 -7.88
CA ILE A 78 -19.62 7.12 -7.04
C ILE A 78 -20.87 7.55 -7.79
N LYS A 79 -21.72 6.59 -8.11
CA LYS A 79 -23.01 6.80 -8.78
C LYS A 79 -24.15 6.52 -7.80
N ASN A 80 -25.07 7.48 -7.72
CA ASN A 80 -26.26 7.40 -6.86
C ASN A 80 -27.53 7.22 -7.71
N ASP A 81 -27.97 5.98 -7.93
CA ASP A 81 -29.26 5.67 -8.57
C ASP A 81 -30.42 5.57 -7.57
N THR A 82 -30.21 5.99 -6.32
CA THR A 82 -31.25 5.98 -5.29
C THR A 82 -32.17 7.21 -5.40
N LYS A 83 -33.14 7.32 -4.48
CA LYS A 83 -34.02 8.49 -4.35
C LYS A 83 -33.57 9.46 -3.25
N LYS A 84 -32.44 9.18 -2.60
CA LYS A 84 -31.94 9.94 -1.45
C LYS A 84 -30.58 10.58 -1.80
N PRO A 85 -30.27 11.78 -1.28
CA PRO A 85 -28.92 12.32 -1.40
C PRO A 85 -27.96 11.55 -0.49
N TYR A 86 -26.74 11.32 -0.95
CA TYR A 86 -25.66 10.75 -0.15
C TYR A 86 -24.48 11.72 -0.08
N PHE A 87 -23.71 11.64 0.98
CA PHE A 87 -22.51 12.45 1.18
C PHE A 87 -21.31 11.55 1.38
N PHE A 88 -20.27 11.73 0.58
CA PHE A 88 -19.01 11.01 0.75
C PHE A 88 -18.09 11.81 1.69
N MET A 89 -17.53 11.15 2.72
CA MET A 89 -16.52 11.75 3.58
C MET A 89 -15.18 11.03 3.45
N PRO A 90 -14.13 11.71 2.91
CA PRO A 90 -12.79 11.13 2.77
C PRO A 90 -12.18 10.61 4.08
N ILE A 91 -12.59 11.15 5.23
CA ILE A 91 -12.06 10.76 6.54
C ILE A 91 -12.24 9.26 6.89
N ALA A 92 -13.28 8.62 6.34
CA ALA A 92 -13.51 7.19 6.54
C ALA A 92 -12.60 6.31 5.65
N LEU A 93 -12.09 6.89 4.56
CA LEU A 93 -11.14 6.30 3.64
C LEU A 93 -9.72 6.44 4.19
N ASP A 94 -9.34 7.65 4.56
CA ASP A 94 -8.09 7.95 5.25
C ASP A 94 -8.31 9.12 6.22
N PRO A 95 -8.14 8.92 7.55
CA PRO A 95 -8.32 10.00 8.52
C PRO A 95 -7.30 11.13 8.37
N ASP A 96 -6.14 10.85 7.76
CA ASP A 96 -5.03 11.77 7.55
C ASP A 96 -4.86 12.09 6.06
N TYR A 97 -5.96 12.15 5.30
CA TYR A 97 -5.95 12.52 3.88
C TYR A 97 -5.47 13.96 3.66
N PHE A 98 -4.98 14.23 2.44
CA PHE A 98 -4.44 15.52 2.05
C PHE A 98 -5.41 16.32 1.20
N SER A 99 -5.39 17.64 1.36
CA SER A 99 -6.11 18.52 0.44
C SER A 99 -5.38 18.63 -0.92
N PRO A 100 -6.07 18.87 -2.04
CA PRO A 100 -5.43 19.02 -3.34
C PRO A 100 -4.30 20.07 -3.35
N ASN A 101 -4.54 21.23 -2.72
CA ASN A 101 -3.58 22.33 -2.65
C ASN A 101 -2.36 22.00 -1.77
N GLU A 102 -2.55 21.19 -0.73
CA GLU A 102 -1.44 20.74 0.11
C GLU A 102 -0.48 19.85 -0.70
N VAL A 103 -1.02 18.87 -1.43
CA VAL A 103 -0.22 17.95 -2.25
C VAL A 103 0.50 18.69 -3.38
N ALA A 104 -0.18 19.64 -4.03
CA ALA A 104 0.45 20.51 -5.03
C ALA A 104 1.60 21.32 -4.40
N PHE A 105 1.33 21.98 -3.26
CA PHE A 105 2.32 22.81 -2.56
C PHE A 105 3.58 22.05 -2.14
N MET A 106 3.45 20.78 -1.71
CA MET A 106 4.60 19.90 -1.39
C MET A 106 5.61 19.79 -2.56
N ASN A 107 5.19 20.03 -3.81
CA ASN A 107 6.01 19.89 -5.00
C ASN A 107 6.44 21.23 -5.64
N HIS A 108 5.93 22.37 -5.16
CA HIS A 108 6.16 23.68 -5.77
C HIS A 108 7.62 24.09 -5.87
N PHE A 109 8.46 23.66 -4.92
CA PHE A 109 9.88 24.04 -4.89
C PHE A 109 10.67 23.55 -6.10
N LYS A 110 10.14 22.56 -6.84
CA LYS A 110 10.76 21.96 -8.02
C LYS A 110 10.50 22.76 -9.31
N PHE A 111 9.55 23.71 -9.30
CA PHE A 111 9.05 24.37 -10.51
C PHE A 111 8.94 25.89 -10.35
N ASN A 112 8.73 26.57 -11.48
CA ASN A 112 8.50 28.02 -11.50
C ASN A 112 7.02 28.36 -11.19
N ARG A 113 6.72 29.64 -10.94
CA ARG A 113 5.37 30.10 -10.57
C ARG A 113 4.27 29.73 -11.57
N LYS A 114 4.57 29.69 -12.87
CA LYS A 114 3.57 29.35 -13.89
C LYS A 114 3.19 27.86 -13.78
N ALA A 115 4.19 26.99 -13.72
CA ALA A 115 3.99 25.56 -13.53
C ALA A 115 3.33 25.23 -12.19
N ASN A 116 3.67 25.95 -11.11
CA ASN A 116 3.00 25.77 -9.81
C ASN A 116 1.52 26.11 -9.87
N ARG A 117 1.13 27.18 -10.60
CA ARG A 117 -0.29 27.51 -10.79
C ARG A 117 -1.02 26.44 -11.60
N GLU A 118 -0.40 25.95 -12.67
CA GLU A 118 -0.95 24.86 -13.48
C GLU A 118 -1.13 23.58 -12.64
N MET A 119 -0.17 23.29 -11.76
CA MET A 119 -0.25 22.20 -10.79
C MET A 119 -1.41 22.39 -9.82
N ASP A 120 -1.56 23.56 -9.20
CA ASP A 120 -2.68 23.84 -8.28
C ASP A 120 -4.04 23.62 -8.96
N GLU A 121 -4.19 24.14 -10.18
CA GLU A 121 -5.40 23.99 -11.00
C GLU A 121 -5.67 22.51 -11.32
N GLN A 122 -4.64 21.74 -11.66
CA GLN A 122 -4.79 20.33 -11.96
C GLN A 122 -5.19 19.48 -10.76
N PHE A 123 -4.50 19.65 -9.62
CA PHE A 123 -4.79 18.88 -8.41
C PHE A 123 -6.23 19.16 -7.94
N SER A 124 -6.65 20.42 -8.01
CA SER A 124 -8.02 20.82 -7.71
C SER A 124 -9.04 20.27 -8.72
N LYS A 125 -8.71 20.27 -10.01
CA LYS A 125 -9.59 19.78 -11.09
C LYS A 125 -9.91 18.30 -10.94
N TYR A 126 -8.90 17.48 -10.64
CA TYR A 126 -9.09 16.02 -10.56
C TYR A 126 -9.41 15.54 -9.14
N GLY A 127 -9.26 16.37 -8.12
CA GLY A 127 -9.70 16.03 -6.76
C GLY A 127 -11.21 15.80 -6.70
N ILE A 128 -11.63 14.80 -5.92
CA ILE A 128 -13.06 14.57 -5.65
C ILE A 128 -13.66 15.79 -4.95
N GLN A 129 -14.89 16.16 -5.32
CA GLN A 129 -15.57 17.28 -4.70
C GLN A 129 -16.32 16.80 -3.45
N ILE A 130 -16.16 17.51 -2.33
CA ILE A 130 -16.79 17.11 -1.07
C ILE A 130 -18.20 17.73 -1.01
N GLU A 131 -19.13 17.11 -1.75
CA GLU A 131 -20.49 17.60 -1.96
C GLU A 131 -21.54 16.48 -1.78
N PHE A 132 -22.81 16.84 -1.74
CA PHE A 132 -23.88 15.85 -1.81
C PHE A 132 -23.97 15.28 -3.22
N ILE A 133 -24.02 13.97 -3.33
CA ILE A 133 -24.29 13.23 -4.55
C ILE A 133 -25.81 13.04 -4.62
N MET A 134 -26.50 13.85 -5.43
CA MET A 134 -27.96 13.84 -5.48
C MET A 134 -28.49 12.59 -6.22
N PRO A 135 -29.79 12.28 -6.08
CA PRO A 135 -30.44 11.23 -6.87
C PRO A 135 -30.20 11.35 -8.38
N GLY A 136 -29.67 10.30 -9.00
CA GLY A 136 -29.32 10.23 -10.41
C GLY A 136 -27.96 10.84 -10.78
N GLU A 137 -27.25 11.42 -9.82
CA GLU A 137 -25.94 12.03 -10.04
C GLU A 137 -24.79 11.04 -9.85
N ARG A 138 -23.62 11.51 -10.30
CA ARG A 138 -22.34 10.83 -10.19
C ARG A 138 -21.29 11.84 -9.79
N ASP A 139 -20.42 11.45 -8.86
CA ASP A 139 -19.24 12.22 -8.48
C ASP A 139 -18.00 11.34 -8.66
N SER A 140 -16.96 11.90 -9.27
CA SER A 140 -15.73 11.18 -9.59
C SER A 140 -14.51 12.07 -9.39
N GLY A 141 -13.45 11.51 -8.84
CA GLY A 141 -12.20 12.22 -8.63
C GLY A 141 -11.24 11.49 -7.71
N PHE A 142 -10.11 12.13 -7.41
CA PHE A 142 -9.08 11.59 -6.53
C PHE A 142 -9.27 12.05 -5.09
N VAL A 143 -9.14 11.10 -4.17
CA VAL A 143 -8.77 11.37 -2.78
C VAL A 143 -7.27 11.17 -2.66
N TYR A 144 -6.57 12.17 -2.14
CA TYR A 144 -5.13 12.08 -1.89
C TYR A 144 -4.89 11.49 -0.49
N THR A 145 -4.42 10.24 -0.45
CA THR A 145 -4.27 9.48 0.81
C THR A 145 -2.81 9.30 1.18
N ASN A 146 -2.55 8.80 2.38
CA ASN A 146 -1.24 8.30 2.77
C ASN A 146 -0.87 7.07 1.95
N LEU A 147 0.40 6.99 1.56
CA LEU A 147 0.95 5.87 0.82
C LEU A 147 0.90 4.59 1.66
N ASP A 148 0.30 3.53 1.12
CA ASP A 148 0.36 2.18 1.66
C ASP A 148 1.02 1.30 0.59
N PRO A 149 2.32 0.97 0.72
CA PRO A 149 3.06 0.26 -0.33
C PRO A 149 2.58 -1.19 -0.50
N GLY A 150 2.42 -1.61 -1.75
CA GLY A 150 2.09 -2.99 -2.13
C GLY A 150 0.63 -3.37 -1.91
N LEU A 151 0.05 -3.07 -0.75
CA LEU A 151 -1.34 -3.39 -0.44
C LEU A 151 -2.06 -2.18 0.09
N LYS A 152 -3.21 -1.84 -0.51
CA LYS A 152 -4.06 -0.74 -0.05
C LYS A 152 -5.46 -1.23 0.25
N PHE A 153 -5.91 -0.96 1.47
CA PHE A 153 -7.31 -1.11 1.87
C PHE A 153 -8.03 0.22 1.70
N VAL A 154 -9.17 0.20 1.02
CA VAL A 154 -10.00 1.40 0.79
C VAL A 154 -11.39 1.16 1.37
N ASN A 155 -11.81 2.03 2.27
CA ASN A 155 -13.16 2.07 2.79
C ASN A 155 -13.88 3.32 2.27
N VAL A 156 -14.91 3.13 1.44
CA VAL A 156 -15.77 4.21 0.98
C VAL A 156 -17.04 4.18 1.81
N THR A 157 -17.19 5.16 2.70
CA THR A 157 -18.40 5.35 3.49
C THR A 157 -19.25 6.48 2.89
N LEU A 158 -20.48 6.14 2.53
CA LEU A 158 -21.51 7.07 2.06
C LEU A 158 -22.52 7.32 3.17
N TYR A 159 -22.73 8.59 3.51
CA TYR A 159 -23.60 9.01 4.59
C TYR A 159 -24.94 9.49 4.04
N GLU A 160 -26.01 9.01 4.64
CA GLU A 160 -27.39 9.45 4.45
C GLU A 160 -27.89 10.03 5.79
N LEU A 161 -29.06 10.68 5.82
CA LEU A 161 -29.60 11.26 7.07
C LEU A 161 -29.79 10.21 8.18
N ASP A 162 -30.22 8.99 7.82
CA ASP A 162 -30.59 7.95 8.78
C ASP A 162 -29.60 6.77 8.84
N GLY A 163 -28.49 6.82 8.11
CA GLY A 163 -27.58 5.68 8.04
C GLY A 163 -26.33 5.88 7.20
N THR A 164 -25.53 4.81 7.10
CA THR A 164 -24.33 4.78 6.27
C THR A 164 -24.25 3.50 5.48
N GLU A 165 -23.75 3.61 4.25
CA GLU A 165 -23.36 2.47 3.42
C GLU A 165 -21.85 2.42 3.33
N ASN A 166 -21.28 1.22 3.49
CA ASN A 166 -19.83 1.01 3.48
C ASN A 166 -19.46 0.01 2.38
N PHE A 167 -18.49 0.42 1.57
CA PHE A 167 -17.88 -0.38 0.50
C PHE A 167 -16.41 -0.57 0.83
N PHE A 168 -15.97 -1.83 0.88
CA PHE A 168 -14.62 -2.20 1.26
C PHE A 168 -13.90 -2.81 0.06
N PHE A 169 -12.75 -2.27 -0.27
CA PHE A 169 -11.92 -2.72 -1.38
C PHE A 169 -10.50 -3.02 -0.90
N TYR A 170 -9.84 -3.92 -1.61
CA TYR A 170 -8.50 -4.36 -1.31
C TYR A 170 -7.70 -4.46 -2.61
N PHE A 171 -6.61 -3.69 -2.70
CA PHE A 171 -5.83 -3.61 -3.93
C PHE A 171 -4.40 -4.07 -3.70
N GLU A 172 -3.94 -4.97 -4.56
CA GLU A 172 -2.53 -5.15 -4.86
C GLU A 172 -2.06 -4.00 -5.77
N VAL A 173 -1.15 -3.18 -5.24
CA VAL A 173 -0.63 -1.99 -5.93
C VAL A 173 0.79 -2.27 -6.42
N PRO A 174 1.05 -2.13 -7.73
CA PRO A 174 2.40 -2.28 -8.28
C PRO A 174 3.44 -1.36 -7.61
N GLY A 175 4.69 -1.80 -7.60
CA GLY A 175 5.85 -0.98 -7.18
C GLY A 175 6.76 -1.64 -6.15
N ILE A 176 6.33 -2.77 -5.57
CA ILE A 176 7.14 -3.61 -4.70
C ILE A 176 7.03 -5.08 -5.13
N GLN A 177 7.97 -5.92 -4.69
CA GLN A 177 7.90 -7.36 -4.84
C GLN A 177 7.72 -8.00 -3.45
N PRO A 178 6.49 -8.28 -3.00
CA PRO A 178 6.24 -8.89 -1.70
C PRO A 178 6.90 -10.26 -1.53
N ASP A 179 7.21 -10.64 -0.29
CA ASP A 179 7.87 -11.92 -0.02
C ASP A 179 7.00 -13.14 -0.32
N TYR A 180 5.67 -12.99 -0.17
CA TYR A 180 4.66 -14.00 -0.42
C TYR A 180 4.54 -14.41 -1.89
N GLU A 181 4.92 -13.56 -2.85
CA GLU A 181 4.94 -13.92 -4.27
C GLU A 181 5.96 -15.00 -4.62
N ASN A 182 6.90 -15.29 -3.73
CA ASN A 182 7.87 -16.38 -3.93
C ASN A 182 7.34 -17.74 -3.46
N VAL A 183 6.10 -17.80 -2.97
CA VAL A 183 5.47 -19.01 -2.47
C VAL A 183 4.35 -19.40 -3.41
N ASP A 184 4.45 -20.60 -3.98
CA ASP A 184 3.31 -21.21 -4.66
C ASP A 184 2.39 -21.88 -3.65
N PHE A 185 1.45 -21.10 -3.10
CA PHE A 185 0.47 -21.60 -2.13
C PHE A 185 -0.42 -22.71 -2.69
N THR A 186 -0.58 -22.81 -4.01
CA THR A 186 -1.44 -23.82 -4.64
C THR A 186 -0.81 -25.20 -4.64
N THR A 187 0.52 -25.27 -4.65
CA THR A 187 1.30 -26.52 -4.67
C THR A 187 2.13 -26.74 -3.40
N LEU A 188 2.01 -25.84 -2.40
CA LEU A 188 2.78 -25.90 -1.15
C LEU A 188 2.59 -27.21 -0.38
N TYR A 189 1.39 -27.79 -0.47
CA TYR A 189 1.04 -29.08 0.12
C TYR A 189 0.32 -29.96 -0.89
N THR A 190 0.70 -31.23 -0.94
CA THR A 190 -0.07 -32.25 -1.66
C THR A 190 -1.38 -32.55 -0.95
N LYS A 191 -2.37 -33.10 -1.66
CA LYS A 191 -3.68 -33.44 -1.07
C LYS A 191 -3.58 -34.40 0.12
N ASP A 192 -2.61 -35.30 0.11
CA ASP A 192 -2.40 -36.29 1.16
C ASP A 192 -1.70 -35.70 2.40
N GLU A 193 -1.02 -34.56 2.25
CA GLU A 193 -0.44 -33.81 3.37
C GLU A 193 -1.47 -32.95 4.08
N ILE A 194 -2.57 -32.58 3.41
CA ILE A 194 -3.62 -31.73 4.00
C ILE A 194 -4.40 -32.52 5.06
N VAL A 195 -4.45 -31.97 6.28
CA VAL A 195 -5.14 -32.57 7.42
C VAL A 195 -6.42 -31.80 7.69
N HIS A 196 -7.58 -32.43 7.49
CA HIS A 196 -8.88 -31.84 7.78
C HIS A 196 -9.31 -32.15 9.22
N ILE A 197 -9.69 -31.10 9.96
CA ILE A 197 -10.14 -31.17 11.35
C ILE A 197 -11.48 -30.43 11.48
N ASP A 198 -12.49 -31.10 12.02
CA ASP A 198 -13.83 -30.52 12.15
C ASP A 198 -14.28 -30.28 13.60
N ASN A 199 -13.45 -30.65 14.59
CA ASN A 199 -13.77 -30.51 16.01
C ASN A 199 -12.61 -29.95 16.85
N GLU A 200 -12.97 -29.27 17.94
CA GLU A 200 -12.02 -28.57 18.81
C GLU A 200 -11.05 -29.49 19.56
N THR A 201 -11.44 -30.74 19.84
CA THR A 201 -10.57 -31.68 20.58
C THR A 201 -9.37 -32.08 19.73
N GLU A 202 -9.61 -32.42 18.48
CA GLU A 202 -8.56 -32.73 17.52
C GLU A 202 -7.76 -31.49 17.13
N LEU A 203 -8.40 -30.32 17.03
CA LEU A 203 -7.71 -29.05 16.82
C LEU A 203 -6.71 -28.80 17.96
N ARG A 204 -7.13 -28.92 19.21
CA ARG A 204 -6.25 -28.74 20.37
C ARG A 204 -5.03 -29.65 20.31
N LYS A 205 -5.22 -30.95 20.04
CA LYS A 205 -4.11 -31.90 19.88
C LYS A 205 -3.16 -31.49 18.77
N ALA A 206 -3.69 -31.07 17.63
CA ALA A 206 -2.87 -30.62 16.49
C ALA A 206 -2.05 -29.37 16.84
N LEU A 207 -2.64 -28.40 17.55
CA LEU A 207 -1.95 -27.18 18.00
C LEU A 207 -0.87 -27.47 19.04
N GLU A 208 -1.11 -28.40 19.97
CA GLU A 208 -0.12 -28.83 20.98
C GLU A 208 1.07 -29.58 20.37
N ALA A 209 0.88 -30.18 19.19
CA ALA A 209 1.93 -30.88 18.45
C ALA A 209 2.78 -29.95 17.56
N LEU A 210 2.41 -28.67 17.42
CA LEU A 210 3.17 -27.73 16.61
C LEU A 210 4.57 -27.48 17.20
N PRO A 211 5.59 -27.26 16.35
CA PRO A 211 6.92 -26.90 16.82
C PRO A 211 6.87 -25.62 17.66
N CYS A 212 7.63 -25.60 18.77
CA CYS A 212 7.67 -24.42 19.63
C CYS A 212 8.23 -23.20 18.91
N CYS A 213 9.17 -23.41 17.99
CA CYS A 213 10.17 -22.42 17.66
C CYS A 213 10.62 -22.55 16.20
N THR A 214 10.96 -21.40 15.63
CA THR A 214 11.67 -21.32 14.35
C THR A 214 13.13 -21.80 14.48
N THR A 215 13.81 -21.93 13.35
CA THR A 215 15.25 -22.24 13.27
C THR A 215 15.96 -21.31 12.29
N GLY A 216 17.30 -21.41 12.23
CA GLY A 216 18.09 -20.96 11.08
C GLY A 216 17.91 -21.87 9.86
N GLN A 217 18.54 -21.49 8.75
CA GLN A 217 18.47 -22.21 7.47
C GLN A 217 19.06 -23.63 7.56
N ASP A 218 20.08 -23.82 8.39
CA ASP A 218 20.74 -25.11 8.65
C ASP A 218 19.99 -25.97 9.68
N GLY A 219 18.82 -25.52 10.14
CA GLY A 219 18.06 -26.15 11.22
C GLY A 219 18.63 -25.91 12.62
N GLY A 220 19.74 -25.17 12.73
CA GLY A 220 20.38 -24.81 14.00
C GLY A 220 19.89 -23.48 14.58
N GLY A 221 20.27 -23.23 15.84
CA GLY A 221 20.11 -21.93 16.51
C GLY A 221 18.78 -21.75 17.25
N GLY A 222 18.85 -21.05 18.39
CA GLY A 222 17.71 -20.70 19.25
C GLY A 222 16.74 -19.74 18.58
N GLY A 223 15.89 -20.27 17.70
CA GLY A 223 14.92 -19.46 16.97
C GLY A 223 13.80 -18.94 17.86
N GLN A 224 13.01 -18.07 17.26
CA GLN A 224 11.95 -17.34 17.95
C GLN A 224 10.73 -18.25 18.18
N PRO A 225 10.03 -18.10 19.31
CA PRO A 225 8.85 -18.90 19.62
C PRO A 225 7.71 -18.59 18.65
N ILE A 226 7.00 -19.64 18.23
CA ILE A 226 5.69 -19.53 17.59
C ILE A 226 4.68 -19.19 18.69
N ASN A 227 3.94 -18.09 18.49
CA ASN A 227 3.12 -17.50 19.56
C ASN A 227 1.68 -17.17 19.17
N VAL A 228 1.33 -17.30 17.88
CA VAL A 228 -0.01 -17.03 17.36
C VAL A 228 -0.34 -18.06 16.28
N VAL A 229 -1.59 -18.53 16.28
CA VAL A 229 -2.18 -19.31 15.20
C VAL A 229 -3.37 -18.53 14.66
N LEU A 230 -3.43 -18.35 13.36
CA LEU A 230 -4.54 -17.73 12.66
C LEU A 230 -5.27 -18.82 11.89
N ILE A 231 -6.60 -18.85 11.99
CA ILE A 231 -7.46 -19.77 11.26
C ILE A 231 -8.48 -18.93 10.51
N GLY A 232 -8.52 -19.04 9.19
CA GLY A 232 -9.39 -18.20 8.39
C GLY A 232 -9.16 -18.30 6.88
N ASP A 233 -9.78 -17.38 6.16
CA ASP A 233 -9.44 -17.16 4.76
C ASP A 233 -8.17 -16.27 4.68
N PRO A 234 -7.16 -16.60 3.87
CA PRO A 234 -5.96 -15.77 3.71
C PRO A 234 -6.26 -14.32 3.32
N ASP A 235 -7.28 -14.09 2.49
CA ASP A 235 -7.63 -12.75 2.01
C ASP A 235 -8.27 -11.93 3.14
N ASP A 236 -9.10 -12.57 3.98
CA ASP A 236 -9.68 -11.95 5.17
C ASP A 236 -8.59 -11.56 6.19
N ILE A 237 -7.63 -12.47 6.42
CA ILE A 237 -6.50 -12.23 7.32
C ILE A 237 -5.64 -11.07 6.80
N SER A 238 -5.26 -11.10 5.52
CA SER A 238 -4.42 -10.07 4.90
C SER A 238 -5.12 -8.71 4.90
N SER A 239 -6.41 -8.68 4.57
CA SER A 239 -7.24 -7.48 4.65
C SER A 239 -7.31 -6.91 6.07
N ALA A 240 -7.48 -7.76 7.08
CA ALA A 240 -7.51 -7.33 8.48
C ALA A 240 -6.17 -6.74 8.94
N MET A 241 -5.05 -7.31 8.49
CA MET A 241 -3.70 -6.81 8.79
C MET A 241 -3.48 -5.43 8.17
N VAL A 242 -3.76 -5.27 6.87
CA VAL A 242 -3.57 -4.00 6.14
C VAL A 242 -4.48 -2.90 6.69
N ARG A 243 -5.75 -3.22 7.02
CA ARG A 243 -6.66 -2.28 7.68
C ARG A 243 -6.13 -1.77 9.03
N ARG A 244 -5.29 -2.55 9.69
CA ARG A 244 -4.60 -2.18 10.94
C ARG A 244 -3.22 -1.57 10.70
N LYS A 245 -2.92 -1.13 9.47
CA LYS A 245 -1.65 -0.50 9.06
C LYS A 245 -0.44 -1.40 9.32
N TRP A 246 -0.60 -2.69 9.05
CA TRP A 246 0.54 -3.58 8.86
C TRP A 246 0.91 -3.60 7.38
N ASP A 247 2.16 -3.28 7.09
CA ASP A 247 2.71 -3.28 5.74
C ASP A 247 3.29 -4.65 5.42
N VAL A 248 3.16 -5.09 4.18
CA VAL A 248 3.90 -6.28 3.71
C VAL A 248 5.38 -5.97 3.52
N SER A 249 6.21 -7.00 3.66
CA SER A 249 7.64 -6.89 3.41
C SER A 249 8.01 -7.33 2.00
N GLU A 250 8.97 -6.64 1.40
CA GLU A 250 9.58 -7.06 0.15
C GLU A 250 10.39 -8.36 0.32
N ALA A 251 10.46 -9.14 -0.74
CA ALA A 251 11.30 -10.30 -0.86
C ALA A 251 12.79 -9.92 -0.72
N GLU A 252 13.56 -10.76 -0.02
CA GLU A 252 15.02 -10.66 -0.01
C GLU A 252 15.56 -11.06 -1.40
N THR A 253 15.73 -10.09 -2.30
CA THR A 253 16.25 -10.32 -3.66
C THR A 253 17.69 -9.83 -3.80
N ASN A 254 18.44 -10.40 -4.74
CA ASN A 254 19.77 -9.88 -5.10
C ASN A 254 19.72 -8.44 -5.66
N LYS A 255 18.56 -7.95 -6.10
CA LYS A 255 18.31 -6.55 -6.53
C LYS A 255 18.24 -5.59 -5.34
N PHE A 256 18.01 -6.08 -4.13
CA PHE A 256 18.06 -5.26 -2.92
C PHE A 256 19.50 -4.78 -2.58
N LYS A 257 20.51 -5.24 -3.33
CA LYS A 257 21.87 -4.70 -3.29
C LYS A 257 21.91 -3.31 -3.94
N PHE A 258 21.68 -2.29 -3.10
CA PHE A 258 22.02 -0.88 -3.32
C PHE A 258 21.23 -0.12 -4.39
N ASP A 259 19.90 -0.03 -4.25
CA ASP A 259 19.22 1.20 -4.65
C ASP A 259 19.38 2.25 -3.54
N PHE A 260 20.46 3.04 -3.61
CA PHE A 260 20.73 4.12 -2.64
C PHE A 260 19.61 5.18 -2.59
N THR A 261 18.75 5.26 -3.60
CA THR A 261 17.64 6.24 -3.61
C THR A 261 16.51 5.84 -2.65
N ARG A 262 16.31 4.53 -2.43
CA ARG A 262 15.34 3.97 -1.47
C ARG A 262 15.79 4.10 -0.02
N ALA A 263 17.09 4.10 0.25
CA ALA A 263 17.65 4.14 1.61
C ALA A 263 17.26 5.40 2.43
N PHE A 264 16.79 6.45 1.76
CA PHE A 264 16.36 7.72 2.36
C PHE A 264 14.86 8.00 2.20
N SER A 265 14.06 7.04 1.74
CA SER A 265 12.61 7.19 1.63
C SER A 265 11.89 6.50 2.80
N PRO A 266 11.04 7.20 3.57
CA PRO A 266 10.20 6.59 4.61
C PRO A 266 9.39 5.39 4.11
N ALA A 267 8.93 5.42 2.86
CA ALA A 267 8.20 4.33 2.22
C ALA A 267 9.02 3.03 2.12
N SER A 268 10.33 3.13 1.85
CA SER A 268 11.19 1.96 1.70
C SER A 268 11.47 1.27 3.03
N TYR A 269 11.40 2.00 4.15
CA TYR A 269 11.49 1.39 5.47
C TYR A 269 10.23 0.59 5.85
N ARG A 270 9.05 1.01 5.34
CA ARG A 270 7.77 0.32 5.59
C ARG A 270 7.68 -1.05 4.91
N THR A 271 8.43 -1.28 3.84
CA THR A 271 8.48 -2.56 3.12
C THR A 271 9.81 -3.29 3.22
N PHE A 272 10.74 -2.81 4.06
CA PHE A 272 12.09 -3.34 4.12
C PHE A 272 12.10 -4.86 4.40
N PRO A 273 12.85 -5.67 3.62
CA PRO A 273 12.91 -7.11 3.79
C PRO A 273 13.26 -7.54 5.22
N MET A 274 12.70 -8.68 5.62
CA MET A 274 12.97 -9.25 6.93
C MET A 274 13.95 -10.41 6.80
N ALA A 275 14.88 -10.50 7.77
CA ALA A 275 15.73 -11.67 7.89
C ALA A 275 14.87 -12.93 7.98
N SER A 276 15.26 -13.92 7.20
CA SER A 276 14.54 -15.18 7.09
C SER A 276 14.64 -15.99 8.39
N LEU A 277 13.49 -16.47 8.86
CA LEU A 277 13.39 -17.52 9.87
C LEU A 277 12.84 -18.76 9.18
N TYR A 278 13.14 -19.94 9.71
CA TYR A 278 12.73 -21.20 9.11
C TYR A 278 11.77 -21.95 10.03
N LEU A 279 10.73 -22.52 9.42
CA LEU A 279 9.79 -23.45 10.05
C LEU A 279 9.40 -24.47 8.98
N TYR A 280 9.22 -25.73 9.37
CA TYR A 280 8.94 -26.82 8.42
C TYR A 280 9.99 -26.94 7.29
N GLY A 281 11.24 -26.60 7.57
CA GLY A 281 12.34 -26.65 6.61
C GLY A 281 12.33 -25.55 5.53
N ARG A 282 11.43 -24.56 5.64
CA ARG A 282 11.29 -23.47 4.68
C ARG A 282 11.20 -22.11 5.37
N ARG A 283 11.55 -21.06 4.63
CA ARG A 283 11.43 -19.67 5.09
C ARG A 283 9.97 -19.29 5.34
N GLN A 284 9.73 -18.19 6.04
CA GLN A 284 8.38 -17.64 6.20
C GLN A 284 7.70 -17.41 4.85
N ASP A 285 6.39 -17.65 4.80
CA ASP A 285 5.59 -17.46 3.59
C ASP A 285 5.19 -16.02 3.40
N VAL A 286 4.78 -15.37 4.48
CA VAL A 286 4.30 -13.98 4.46
C VAL A 286 4.91 -13.23 5.62
N SER A 287 5.34 -12.01 5.34
CA SER A 287 5.93 -11.10 6.30
C SER A 287 5.15 -9.80 6.37
N PHE A 288 4.72 -9.43 7.58
CA PHE A 288 4.15 -8.12 7.87
C PHE A 288 5.02 -7.37 8.86
N GLN A 289 5.03 -6.05 8.73
CA GLN A 289 5.69 -5.16 9.66
C GLN A 289 4.85 -3.94 9.97
N LYS A 290 5.04 -3.41 11.17
CA LYS A 290 4.40 -2.18 11.60
C LYS A 290 5.40 -1.34 12.38
N SER A 291 5.65 -0.12 11.91
CA SER A 291 6.52 0.80 12.64
C SER A 291 5.89 1.17 13.98
N ARG A 292 6.69 1.28 15.04
CA ARG A 292 6.19 1.71 16.36
C ARG A 292 5.91 3.21 16.43
N ARG A 293 6.57 4.01 15.58
CA ARG A 293 6.32 5.45 15.39
C ARG A 293 6.67 5.89 13.96
N GLU A 294 6.07 6.97 13.51
CA GLU A 294 6.29 7.56 12.18
C GLU A 294 7.49 8.52 12.18
N THR A 295 8.67 8.05 12.59
CA THR A 295 9.91 8.83 12.51
C THR A 295 11.06 7.98 11.98
N ASP A 296 12.03 8.62 11.32
CA ASP A 296 13.22 7.97 10.71
C ASP A 296 13.99 7.04 11.66
N ALA A 297 14.12 7.44 12.92
CA ALA A 297 14.76 6.63 13.95
C ALA A 297 13.88 5.45 14.41
N ALA A 298 12.56 5.61 14.38
CA ALA A 298 11.59 4.63 14.84
C ALA A 298 11.26 3.55 13.80
N TYR A 299 11.52 3.79 12.50
CA TYR A 299 11.43 2.73 11.48
C TYR A 299 12.36 1.54 11.77
N ARG A 300 13.46 1.76 12.51
CA ARG A 300 14.33 0.67 12.99
C ARG A 300 13.69 -0.14 14.14
N GLN A 301 12.68 0.42 14.80
CA GLN A 301 11.91 -0.20 15.87
C GLN A 301 10.53 -0.61 15.33
N ARG A 302 10.52 -1.73 14.62
CA ARG A 302 9.33 -2.31 14.01
C ARG A 302 8.84 -3.51 14.80
N ASN A 303 7.52 -3.65 14.90
CA ASN A 303 6.92 -4.94 15.19
C ASN A 303 6.93 -5.76 13.90
N THR A 304 7.26 -7.04 14.02
CA THR A 304 7.37 -7.95 12.88
C THR A 304 6.45 -9.13 13.10
N PHE A 305 5.78 -9.56 12.06
CA PHE A 305 4.91 -10.72 12.08
C PHE A 305 5.26 -11.59 10.87
N ARG A 306 5.53 -12.87 11.12
CA ARG A 306 5.94 -13.84 10.09
C ARG A 306 4.99 -15.01 10.17
N LEU A 307 4.48 -15.43 9.03
CA LEU A 307 3.49 -16.49 8.92
C LEU A 307 4.00 -17.62 8.05
N TRP A 308 3.63 -18.83 8.45
CA TRP A 308 3.80 -20.05 7.68
C TRP A 308 2.44 -20.69 7.56
N LEU A 309 2.02 -20.98 6.33
CA LEU A 309 0.83 -21.76 6.08
C LEU A 309 1.03 -23.18 6.61
N THR A 310 0.10 -23.67 7.42
CA THR A 310 0.13 -25.07 7.87
C THR A 310 -0.63 -25.96 6.87
N PRO A 311 -0.43 -27.29 6.86
CA PRO A 311 -1.29 -28.19 6.10
C PRO A 311 -2.65 -28.47 6.76
N ILE A 312 -2.90 -27.91 7.95
CA ILE A 312 -4.13 -28.18 8.72
C ILE A 312 -5.26 -27.31 8.17
N ARG A 313 -6.47 -27.87 8.04
CA ARG A 313 -7.69 -27.15 7.69
C ARG A 313 -8.74 -27.38 8.76
N TYR A 314 -9.14 -26.32 9.46
CA TYR A 314 -10.18 -26.39 10.49
C TYR A 314 -11.53 -25.94 9.92
N GLN A 315 -12.52 -26.84 9.87
CA GLN A 315 -13.84 -26.56 9.29
C GLN A 315 -13.78 -25.94 7.88
N GLY A 316 -12.83 -26.43 7.07
CA GLY A 316 -12.58 -25.95 5.71
C GLY A 316 -11.81 -24.61 5.63
N LYS A 317 -11.47 -23.98 6.75
CA LYS A 317 -10.61 -22.79 6.81
C LYS A 317 -9.15 -23.17 6.96
N THR A 318 -8.29 -22.29 6.46
CA THR A 318 -6.83 -22.48 6.43
C THR A 318 -6.19 -22.00 7.73
#